data_AF-A0A179I5C7-F1
#
_entry.id   AF-A0A179I5C7-F1
#
_cell.length_a   1.000
_cell.length_b   1.000
_cell.length_c   1.000
_cell.angle_alpha   90.00
_cell.angle_beta   90.00
_cell.angle_gamma   90.00
#
_symmetry.space_group_name_H-M   'P 1'
#
loop_
_entity.id
_entity.type
_entity.pdbx_description
1 polymer ?
#
loop_
_entity_poly.entity_id
_entity_poly.type
_entity_poly.pdbx_seq_one_letter_code
_entity_poly.pdbx_strand_id
1 'polypeptide(L)'
;MEQFESELADATDPAHAGLLGAVAMVIDSEGNFLYRHAAGRQFLDSPTPLDPDCTISLTSAGKFFTNVAALQLVERDVLTLDEPINKYIPEIDKCLLAERIADPKGLDGKKVSLRRPSRDVTLRDLLLNTSGMGCVDDYEKIFGSEDRVPPLEFPDDAHNLAKLRSTHLFFEPGEGFKYGWGIYYVQLLVERSGGKPKFVQYADEHLFGVLGMTASTYLPAQVPHVWERRLQMVERTVDGEDKTTSRLIASDENTAGLTCSISDIARFFGDIMSPECKLLKRQEHCDMLFTPQLEPGSRAHQSLLEENTNYGFLLPLKESVSHEVSWTLSPPPAVNWTVAGVLLEADDSIPGSGIPKGTVSFEGLPNVIWTMNREKGRMMLFGNQLIPVYDVQAHNLVTRFMRDAWKTFG
;
A
#
# COMPACT_ATOMS: atom_id res chain seq x y z
N MET A 1 -11.34 0.42 -24.61
CA MET A 1 -10.38 1.35 -23.98
C MET A 1 -10.41 2.75 -24.58
N GLU A 2 -10.80 2.96 -25.84
CA GLU A 2 -10.82 4.28 -26.50
C GLU A 2 -11.49 5.42 -25.69
N GLN A 3 -12.66 5.16 -25.09
CA GLN A 3 -13.33 6.16 -24.25
C GLN A 3 -12.45 6.60 -23.07
N PHE A 4 -11.85 5.64 -22.37
CA PHE A 4 -10.95 5.93 -21.25
C PHE A 4 -9.71 6.71 -21.71
N GLU A 5 -9.12 6.36 -22.85
CA GLU A 5 -7.98 7.09 -23.41
C GLU A 5 -8.34 8.55 -23.73
N SER A 6 -9.52 8.79 -24.30
CA SER A 6 -10.02 10.15 -24.55
C SER A 6 -10.24 10.94 -23.25
N GLU A 7 -10.81 10.31 -22.22
CA GLU A 7 -11.00 10.95 -20.90
C GLU A 7 -9.66 11.26 -20.23
N LEU A 8 -8.68 10.37 -20.37
CA LEU A 8 -7.34 10.57 -19.82
C LEU A 8 -6.58 11.69 -20.54
N ALA A 9 -6.71 11.76 -21.87
CA ALA A 9 -6.15 12.85 -22.66
C ALA A 9 -6.72 14.21 -22.24
N ASP A 10 -8.04 14.31 -22.07
CA ASP A 10 -8.70 15.54 -21.58
C ASP A 10 -8.26 15.91 -20.16
N ALA A 11 -8.15 14.92 -19.27
CA ALA A 11 -7.72 15.13 -17.90
C ALA A 11 -6.24 15.51 -17.76
N THR A 12 -5.42 15.21 -18.77
CA THR A 12 -3.98 15.54 -18.79
C THR A 12 -3.64 16.67 -19.76
N ASP A 13 -4.64 17.31 -20.36
CA ASP A 13 -4.45 18.50 -21.18
C ASP A 13 -3.85 19.62 -20.32
N PRO A 14 -2.69 20.20 -20.68
CA PRO A 14 -2.07 21.28 -19.93
C PRO A 14 -2.93 22.55 -19.78
N ALA A 15 -3.95 22.73 -20.63
CA ALA A 15 -4.93 23.80 -20.50
C ALA A 15 -5.86 23.58 -19.29
N HIS A 16 -5.97 22.35 -18.82
CA HIS A 16 -6.69 21.96 -17.62
C HIS A 16 -5.69 21.70 -16.49
N ALA A 17 -5.95 22.21 -15.29
CA ALA A 17 -5.15 21.85 -14.13
C ALA A 17 -5.52 20.44 -13.61
N GLY A 18 -5.82 19.47 -14.48
CA GLY A 18 -6.33 18.15 -14.11
C GLY A 18 -5.26 17.27 -13.48
N LEU A 19 -4.54 16.52 -14.31
CA LEU A 19 -3.42 15.66 -13.92
C LEU A 19 -2.17 16.09 -14.70
N LEU A 20 -0.98 15.93 -14.11
CA LEU A 20 0.27 16.13 -14.86
C LEU A 20 0.42 15.07 -15.96
N GLY A 21 0.19 13.82 -15.57
CA GLY A 21 0.26 12.66 -16.45
C GLY A 21 -0.21 11.42 -15.71
N ALA A 22 -0.45 10.35 -16.45
CA ALA A 22 -0.82 9.07 -15.87
C ALA A 22 -0.45 7.93 -16.79
N VAL A 23 -0.22 6.76 -16.21
CA VAL A 23 0.08 5.52 -16.92
C VAL A 23 -0.83 4.40 -16.45
N ALA A 24 -1.31 3.64 -17.42
CA ALA A 24 -2.24 2.53 -17.23
C ALA A 24 -1.68 1.29 -17.95
N MET A 25 -1.74 0.14 -17.30
CA MET A 25 -1.32 -1.12 -17.90
C MET A 25 -2.24 -2.29 -17.53
N VAL A 26 -2.28 -3.27 -18.43
CA VAL A 26 -2.82 -4.62 -18.19
C VAL A 26 -1.77 -5.61 -18.68
N ILE A 27 -1.44 -6.59 -17.85
CA ILE A 27 -0.51 -7.67 -18.18
C ILE A 27 -1.17 -9.04 -18.00
N ASP A 28 -0.64 -10.05 -18.71
CA ASP A 28 -0.97 -11.45 -18.47
C ASP A 28 -0.13 -12.06 -17.33
N SER A 29 -0.31 -13.36 -17.06
CA SER A 29 0.43 -14.12 -16.05
C SER A 29 1.91 -14.32 -16.35
N GLU A 30 2.38 -13.98 -17.55
CA GLU A 30 3.79 -14.05 -17.92
C GLU A 30 4.46 -12.65 -17.86
N GLY A 31 3.69 -11.62 -17.55
CA GLY A 31 4.15 -10.23 -17.52
C GLY A 31 4.15 -9.56 -18.89
N ASN A 32 3.51 -10.15 -19.91
CA ASN A 32 3.37 -9.51 -21.23
C ASN A 32 2.30 -8.43 -21.17
N PHE A 33 2.56 -7.27 -21.77
CA PHE A 33 1.59 -6.19 -21.88
C PHE A 33 0.46 -6.55 -22.86
N LEU A 34 -0.76 -6.63 -22.34
CA LEU A 34 -1.99 -6.69 -23.13
C LEU A 34 -2.53 -5.29 -23.44
N TYR A 35 -2.24 -4.34 -22.54
CA TYR A 35 -2.56 -2.93 -22.68
C TYR A 35 -1.48 -2.11 -21.97
N ARG A 36 -1.07 -1.01 -22.59
CA ARG A 36 -0.14 -0.04 -22.01
C ARG A 36 -0.40 1.31 -22.64
N HIS A 37 -0.79 2.28 -21.82
CA HIS A 37 -1.10 3.61 -22.29
C HIS A 37 -0.63 4.64 -21.28
N ALA A 38 -0.06 5.74 -21.77
CA ALA A 38 0.32 6.89 -20.96
C ALA A 38 -0.11 8.17 -21.67
N ALA A 39 -0.54 9.15 -20.87
CA ALA A 39 -0.94 10.46 -21.35
C ALA A 39 -0.43 11.55 -20.40
N GLY A 40 -0.34 12.78 -20.93
CA GLY A 40 0.21 13.93 -20.22
C GLY A 40 1.72 14.07 -20.39
N ARG A 41 2.34 14.70 -19.40
CA ARG A 41 3.74 15.13 -19.45
C ARG A 41 4.55 14.53 -18.32
N GLN A 42 5.84 14.34 -18.57
CA GLN A 42 6.78 13.75 -17.61
C GLN A 42 7.04 14.68 -16.41
N PHE A 43 7.19 15.98 -16.69
CA PHE A 43 7.52 17.03 -15.72
C PHE A 43 6.63 18.25 -15.92
N LEU A 44 6.31 18.95 -14.83
CA LEU A 44 5.42 20.10 -14.84
C LEU A 44 5.91 21.23 -15.75
N ASP A 45 7.21 21.51 -15.68
CA ASP A 45 7.88 22.61 -16.42
C ASP A 45 8.41 22.17 -17.80
N SER A 46 8.03 20.99 -18.27
CA SER A 46 8.50 20.42 -19.53
C SER A 46 7.32 20.07 -20.45
N PRO A 47 7.44 20.26 -21.77
CA PRO A 47 6.47 19.73 -22.73
C PRO A 47 6.71 18.26 -23.06
N THR A 48 7.70 17.60 -22.44
CA THR A 48 8.07 16.21 -22.73
C THR A 48 6.88 15.28 -22.46
N PRO A 49 6.38 14.55 -23.47
CA PRO A 49 5.33 13.56 -23.28
C PRO A 49 5.74 12.51 -22.25
N LEU A 50 4.78 12.03 -21.47
CA LEU A 50 5.03 10.95 -20.53
C LEU A 50 5.47 9.68 -21.25
N ASP A 51 6.65 9.16 -20.91
CA ASP A 51 7.09 7.83 -21.36
C ASP A 51 6.16 6.74 -20.78
N PRO A 52 5.57 5.85 -21.60
CA PRO A 52 4.83 4.70 -21.10
C PRO A 52 5.65 3.76 -20.19
N ASP A 53 6.99 3.82 -20.26
CA ASP A 53 7.96 3.15 -19.38
C ASP A 53 8.60 4.09 -18.36
N CYS A 54 7.92 5.18 -18.00
CA CYS A 54 8.31 6.01 -16.87
C CYS A 54 8.45 5.20 -15.58
N THR A 55 9.15 5.77 -14.62
CA THR A 55 9.19 5.26 -13.26
C THR A 55 8.12 5.96 -12.42
N ILE A 56 7.45 5.21 -11.56
CA ILE A 56 6.44 5.75 -10.64
C ILE A 56 6.79 5.36 -9.22
N SER A 57 6.53 6.26 -8.28
CA SER A 57 6.58 5.92 -6.86
C SER A 57 5.33 5.13 -6.49
N LEU A 58 5.53 3.95 -5.90
CA LEU A 58 4.46 3.07 -5.46
C LEU A 58 4.06 3.34 -4.01
N THR A 59 4.95 3.92 -3.20
CA THR A 59 4.76 4.10 -1.75
C THR A 59 4.18 2.83 -1.10
N SER A 60 2.94 2.87 -0.59
CA SER A 60 2.18 1.76 -0.04
C SER A 60 1.83 0.67 -1.03
N ALA A 61 1.56 1.00 -2.30
CA ALA A 61 1.25 0.01 -3.34
C ALA A 61 2.42 -0.96 -3.55
N GLY A 62 3.65 -0.59 -3.14
CA GLY A 62 4.83 -1.43 -3.17
C GLY A 62 5.11 -2.25 -1.90
N LYS A 63 4.27 -2.17 -0.85
CA LYS A 63 4.54 -2.88 0.43
C LYS A 63 4.66 -4.39 0.26
N PHE A 64 3.90 -4.98 -0.65
CA PHE A 64 3.95 -6.43 -0.83
C PHE A 64 5.30 -6.93 -1.40
N PHE A 65 6.11 -6.07 -2.02
CA PHE A 65 7.51 -6.40 -2.37
C PHE A 65 8.33 -6.72 -1.10
N THR A 66 8.16 -5.90 -0.05
CA THR A 66 8.78 -6.14 1.26
C THR A 66 8.28 -7.44 1.87
N ASN A 67 6.98 -7.73 1.74
CA ASN A 67 6.40 -8.97 2.27
C ASN A 67 6.98 -10.21 1.56
N VAL A 68 7.16 -10.15 0.24
CA VAL A 68 7.84 -11.19 -0.54
C VAL A 68 9.29 -11.37 -0.06
N ALA A 69 10.03 -10.29 0.20
CA ALA A 69 11.38 -10.39 0.76
C ALA A 69 11.42 -11.09 2.14
N ALA A 70 10.43 -10.85 3.01
CA ALA A 70 10.33 -11.54 4.28
C ALA A 70 9.98 -13.03 4.09
N LEU A 71 9.05 -13.35 3.19
CA LEU A 71 8.71 -14.74 2.86
C LEU A 71 9.89 -15.51 2.27
N GLN A 72 10.79 -14.87 1.51
CA GLN A 72 12.05 -15.50 1.08
C GLN A 72 12.93 -15.97 2.24
N LEU A 73 12.93 -15.23 3.36
CA LEU A 73 13.65 -15.63 4.57
C LEU A 73 12.94 -16.75 5.33
N VAL A 74 11.60 -16.80 5.25
CA VAL A 74 10.82 -17.94 5.75
C VAL A 74 11.11 -19.19 4.94
N GLU A 75 11.23 -19.11 3.61
CA GLU A 75 11.59 -20.25 2.76
C GLU A 75 12.99 -20.80 3.00
N ARG A 76 13.88 -19.98 3.56
CA ARG A 76 15.25 -20.35 3.93
C ARG A 76 15.35 -20.79 5.40
N ASP A 77 14.22 -20.90 6.09
CA ASP A 77 14.10 -21.23 7.52
C ASP A 77 14.93 -20.29 8.42
N VAL A 78 15.19 -19.06 7.95
CA VAL A 78 15.89 -18.00 8.70
C VAL A 78 14.91 -17.27 9.62
N LEU A 79 13.69 -17.08 9.13
CA LEU A 79 12.55 -16.58 9.91
C LEU A 79 11.45 -17.64 9.92
N THR A 80 10.54 -17.53 10.88
CA THR A 80 9.27 -18.25 10.82
C THR A 80 8.12 -17.24 10.89
N LEU A 81 6.93 -17.64 10.46
CA LEU A 81 5.76 -16.77 10.51
C LEU A 81 5.30 -16.50 11.95
N ASP A 82 5.47 -17.46 12.86
CA ASP A 82 4.78 -17.50 14.15
C ASP A 82 5.73 -17.39 15.38
N GLU A 83 7.05 -17.31 15.18
CA GLU A 83 7.99 -17.00 16.27
C GLU A 83 7.90 -15.51 16.65
N PRO A 84 8.02 -15.17 17.96
CA PRO A 84 8.10 -13.79 18.43
C PRO A 84 9.23 -12.99 17.75
N ILE A 85 8.87 -11.80 17.25
CA ILE A 85 9.84 -10.95 16.54
C ILE A 85 10.80 -10.20 17.48
N ASN A 86 10.49 -10.11 18.78
CA ASN A 86 11.36 -9.45 19.77
C ASN A 86 12.74 -10.09 19.89
N LYS A 87 12.89 -11.37 19.54
CA LYS A 87 14.19 -12.05 19.39
C LYS A 87 15.11 -11.35 18.38
N TYR A 88 14.54 -10.76 17.33
CA TYR A 88 15.27 -10.06 16.26
C TYR A 88 15.16 -8.53 16.40
N ILE A 89 14.05 -8.05 16.95
CA ILE A 89 13.71 -6.64 17.13
C ILE A 89 13.26 -6.38 18.56
N PRO A 90 14.18 -6.32 19.54
CA PRO A 90 13.82 -6.07 20.94
C PRO A 90 13.12 -4.72 21.14
N GLU A 91 13.24 -3.78 20.20
CA GLU A 91 12.48 -2.53 20.21
C GLU A 91 10.96 -2.74 20.26
N ILE A 92 10.43 -3.83 19.70
CA ILE A 92 8.98 -4.10 19.74
C ILE A 92 8.45 -4.27 21.18
N ASP A 93 9.29 -4.63 22.15
CA ASP A 93 8.88 -4.77 23.55
C ASP A 93 8.51 -3.41 24.19
N LYS A 94 8.86 -2.29 23.54
CA LYS A 94 8.41 -0.94 23.93
C LYS A 94 6.98 -0.65 23.46
N CYS A 95 6.51 -1.34 22.43
CA CYS A 95 5.15 -1.22 21.90
C CYS A 95 4.17 -1.97 22.81
N LEU A 96 3.82 -1.36 23.94
CA LEU A 96 2.81 -1.85 24.89
C LEU A 96 1.38 -1.71 24.34
N LEU A 97 0.45 -2.50 24.85
CA LEU A 97 -0.98 -2.37 24.56
C LEU A 97 -1.57 -1.14 25.26
N ALA A 98 -2.25 -0.29 24.50
CA ALA A 98 -2.94 0.91 24.97
C ALA A 98 -4.42 0.63 25.23
N GLU A 99 -4.87 0.77 26.47
CA GLU A 99 -6.26 0.54 26.88
C GLU A 99 -6.87 1.81 27.49
N ARG A 100 -8.06 2.19 27.04
CA ARG A 100 -8.81 3.32 27.63
C ARG A 100 -9.33 2.91 29.00
N ILE A 101 -9.03 3.73 30.01
CA ILE A 101 -9.54 3.59 31.38
C ILE A 101 -10.37 4.81 31.79
N ALA A 102 -11.33 4.61 32.68
CA ALA A 102 -12.11 5.70 33.26
C ALA A 102 -11.22 6.60 34.13
N ASP A 103 -11.42 7.92 34.09
CA ASP A 103 -10.76 8.83 35.03
C ASP A 103 -11.39 8.66 36.42
N PRO A 104 -10.62 8.31 37.47
CA PRO A 104 -11.13 8.25 38.83
C PRO A 104 -11.75 9.57 39.34
N LYS A 105 -11.46 10.70 38.69
CA LYS A 105 -11.96 12.04 39.04
C LYS A 105 -13.21 12.49 38.28
N GLY A 106 -13.76 11.67 37.38
CA GLY A 106 -15.06 11.92 36.74
C GLY A 106 -15.12 13.12 35.78
N LEU A 107 -13.99 13.72 35.42
CA LEU A 107 -13.91 14.62 34.27
C LEU A 107 -13.86 13.76 33.00
N ASP A 108 -14.42 14.22 31.88
CA ASP A 108 -14.54 13.51 30.58
C ASP A 108 -13.20 13.02 29.94
N GLY A 109 -12.08 13.02 30.68
CA GLY A 109 -10.73 12.65 30.26
C GLY A 109 -10.38 11.18 30.49
N LYS A 110 -10.85 10.28 29.62
CA LYS A 110 -10.37 8.89 29.55
C LYS A 110 -8.83 8.87 29.49
N LYS A 111 -8.17 8.33 30.54
CA LYS A 111 -6.72 8.07 30.52
C LYS A 111 -6.43 6.79 29.74
N VAL A 112 -5.20 6.64 29.27
CA VAL A 112 -4.72 5.39 28.65
C VAL A 112 -3.78 4.68 29.61
N SER A 113 -4.10 3.44 29.96
CA SER A 113 -3.16 2.54 30.63
C SER A 113 -2.37 1.75 29.61
N LEU A 114 -1.10 1.51 29.92
CA LEU A 114 -0.23 0.65 29.12
C LEU A 114 0.04 -0.65 29.85
N ARG A 115 -0.05 -1.77 29.15
CA ARG A 115 0.36 -3.08 29.66
C ARG A 115 1.02 -3.91 28.57
N ARG A 116 1.76 -4.95 28.97
CA ARG A 116 2.29 -5.92 28.02
C ARG A 116 1.11 -6.63 27.33
N PRO A 117 1.16 -6.85 25.99
CA PRO A 117 0.20 -7.74 25.33
C PRO A 117 0.29 -9.16 25.92
N SER A 118 -0.80 -9.91 25.78
CA SER A 118 -0.93 -11.28 26.30
C SER A 118 -0.02 -12.29 25.59
N ARG A 119 0.37 -11.99 24.35
CA ARG A 119 1.39 -12.69 23.56
C ARG A 119 2.26 -11.69 22.81
N ASP A 120 3.45 -12.13 22.41
CA ASP A 120 4.35 -11.30 21.61
C ASP A 120 3.88 -11.22 20.14
N VAL A 121 4.29 -10.15 19.45
CA VAL A 121 4.02 -9.91 18.02
C VAL A 121 4.86 -10.88 17.17
N THR A 122 4.27 -11.42 16.11
CA THR A 122 4.92 -12.34 15.16
C THR A 122 5.10 -11.70 13.77
N LEU A 123 5.87 -12.34 12.88
CA LEU A 123 5.97 -11.89 11.48
C LEU A 123 4.60 -11.95 10.78
N ARG A 124 3.81 -13.00 11.04
CA ARG A 124 2.44 -13.14 10.50
C ARG A 124 1.59 -11.94 10.87
N ASP A 125 1.67 -11.48 12.11
CA ASP A 125 0.89 -10.32 12.57
C ASP A 125 1.25 -9.03 11.82
N LEU A 126 2.53 -8.85 11.46
CA LEU A 126 2.97 -7.70 10.70
C LEU A 126 2.54 -7.78 9.24
N LEU A 127 2.67 -8.96 8.61
CA LEU A 127 2.27 -9.18 7.22
C LEU A 127 0.77 -8.98 7.00
N LEU A 128 -0.05 -9.28 8.01
CA LEU A 128 -1.51 -9.26 7.93
C LEU A 128 -2.15 -8.01 8.56
N ASN A 129 -1.35 -7.04 9.03
CA ASN A 129 -1.85 -5.86 9.75
C ASN A 129 -2.67 -6.19 11.02
N THR A 130 -2.34 -7.31 11.69
CA THR A 130 -2.99 -7.77 12.92
C THR A 130 -2.09 -7.62 14.16
N SER A 131 -0.94 -6.95 14.04
CA SER A 131 -0.03 -6.71 15.18
C SER A 131 -0.56 -5.77 16.25
N GLY A 132 -1.56 -4.95 15.93
CA GLY A 132 -2.01 -3.85 16.76
C GLY A 132 -1.23 -2.55 16.54
N MET A 133 -0.16 -2.55 15.73
CA MET A 133 0.58 -1.34 15.37
C MET A 133 -0.16 -0.54 14.30
N GLY A 134 -0.53 0.71 14.59
CA GLY A 134 -1.15 1.62 13.62
C GLY A 134 -0.20 2.71 13.13
N CYS A 135 -0.71 3.93 12.96
CA CYS A 135 0.09 5.14 12.73
C CYS A 135 -0.27 6.25 13.72
N VAL A 136 0.49 7.36 13.71
CA VAL A 136 0.25 8.50 14.64
C VAL A 136 -1.12 9.14 14.44
N ASP A 137 -1.60 9.28 13.20
CA ASP A 137 -2.92 9.88 12.93
C ASP A 137 -4.06 9.06 13.54
N ASP A 138 -3.89 7.73 13.64
CA ASP A 138 -4.86 6.86 14.31
C ASP A 138 -4.88 7.06 15.83
N TYR A 139 -3.73 7.37 16.43
CA TYR A 139 -3.60 7.60 17.86
C TYR A 139 -4.43 8.79 18.30
N GLU A 140 -4.32 9.92 17.58
CA GLU A 140 -5.09 11.12 17.88
C GLU A 140 -6.60 10.87 17.74
N LYS A 141 -7.02 10.20 16.66
CA LYS A 141 -8.43 9.84 16.42
C LYS A 141 -8.98 8.91 17.50
N ILE A 142 -8.22 7.87 17.86
CA ILE A 142 -8.69 6.80 18.73
C ILE A 142 -8.55 7.13 20.20
N PHE A 143 -7.54 7.92 20.62
CA PHE A 143 -7.25 8.21 22.03
C PHE A 143 -7.45 9.69 22.42
N GLY A 144 -7.42 10.63 21.47
CA GLY A 144 -7.39 12.08 21.70
C GLY A 144 -5.96 12.63 21.60
N SER A 145 -5.76 13.90 21.98
CA SER A 145 -4.44 14.57 21.94
C SER A 145 -3.31 13.76 22.57
N GLU A 146 -2.08 13.94 22.05
CA GLU A 146 -0.87 13.18 22.41
C GLU A 146 -0.57 13.13 23.92
N ASP A 147 -1.02 14.09 24.71
CA ASP A 147 -0.82 14.14 26.16
C ASP A 147 -1.52 13.01 26.95
N ARG A 148 -2.36 12.21 26.27
CA ARG A 148 -3.15 11.13 26.90
C ARG A 148 -2.50 9.76 26.85
N VAL A 149 -1.57 9.55 25.91
CA VAL A 149 -0.85 8.27 25.75
C VAL A 149 0.60 8.50 26.13
N PRO A 150 1.16 7.75 27.10
CA PRO A 150 2.57 7.86 27.41
C PRO A 150 3.42 7.62 26.15
N PRO A 151 4.50 8.40 25.95
CA PRO A 151 5.35 8.25 24.76
C PRO A 151 6.11 6.94 24.79
N LEU A 152 6.49 6.47 23.59
CA LEU A 152 7.41 5.36 23.44
C LEU A 152 8.84 5.81 23.82
N GLU A 153 9.43 5.13 24.80
CA GLU A 153 10.81 5.36 25.21
C GLU A 153 11.73 4.25 24.69
N PHE A 154 12.54 4.59 23.70
CA PHE A 154 13.55 3.70 23.12
C PHE A 154 14.95 4.03 23.65
N PRO A 155 15.83 3.03 23.81
CA PRO A 155 17.26 3.25 24.03
C PRO A 155 17.91 4.10 22.92
N ASP A 156 19.00 4.79 23.25
CA ASP A 156 19.72 5.65 22.30
C ASP A 156 20.29 4.88 21.11
N ASP A 157 20.61 3.60 21.28
CA ASP A 157 21.12 2.71 20.24
C ASP A 157 20.02 1.97 19.45
N ALA A 158 18.74 2.15 19.80
CA ALA A 158 17.63 1.56 19.06
C ALA A 158 17.60 2.07 17.61
N HIS A 159 17.18 1.20 16.69
CA HIS A 159 17.19 1.51 15.28
C HIS A 159 16.28 2.70 14.93
N ASN A 160 16.74 3.61 14.07
CA ASN A 160 16.00 4.84 13.74
C ASN A 160 14.60 4.56 13.17
N LEU A 161 14.43 3.50 12.36
CA LEU A 161 13.10 3.11 11.88
C LEU A 161 12.16 2.77 13.05
N ALA A 162 12.61 2.05 14.07
CA ALA A 162 11.77 1.77 15.24
C ALA A 162 11.44 3.07 15.99
N LYS A 163 12.42 3.97 16.19
CA LYS A 163 12.16 5.27 16.84
C LYS A 163 11.13 6.14 16.10
N LEU A 164 11.15 6.11 14.76
CA LEU A 164 10.32 6.98 13.91
C LEU A 164 8.99 6.36 13.49
N ARG A 165 8.88 5.03 13.50
CA ARG A 165 7.76 4.26 12.92
C ARG A 165 7.22 3.23 13.88
N SER A 166 6.97 3.66 15.12
CA SER A 166 6.34 2.84 16.15
C SER A 166 5.21 3.57 16.83
N THR A 167 4.26 2.78 17.30
CA THR A 167 3.21 3.20 18.20
C THR A 167 3.06 2.16 19.31
N HIS A 168 2.30 2.50 20.36
CA HIS A 168 1.71 1.47 21.20
C HIS A 168 0.76 0.60 20.36
N LEU A 169 0.30 -0.54 20.90
CA LEU A 169 -0.63 -1.42 20.21
C LEU A 169 -2.08 -1.01 20.54
N PHE A 170 -2.94 -0.99 19.53
CA PHE A 170 -4.37 -0.66 19.66
C PHE A 170 -5.21 -1.83 20.18
N PHE A 171 -4.75 -3.06 19.93
CA PHE A 171 -5.41 -4.31 20.33
C PHE A 171 -4.38 -5.42 20.52
N GLU A 172 -4.81 -6.52 21.14
CA GLU A 172 -3.99 -7.72 21.31
C GLU A 172 -3.56 -8.27 19.94
N PRO A 173 -2.29 -8.64 19.74
CA PRO A 173 -1.85 -9.21 18.47
C PRO A 173 -2.77 -10.36 18.00
N GLY A 174 -3.25 -10.30 16.76
CA GLY A 174 -4.17 -11.26 16.14
C GLY A 174 -5.67 -11.01 16.42
N GLU A 175 -6.03 -10.16 17.37
CA GLU A 175 -7.42 -9.93 17.81
C GLU A 175 -8.07 -8.69 17.17
N GLY A 176 -7.48 -8.16 16.10
CA GLY A 176 -7.96 -6.99 15.38
C GLY A 176 -7.20 -6.80 14.06
N PHE A 177 -7.64 -5.83 13.28
CA PHE A 177 -6.99 -5.40 12.04
C PHE A 177 -6.79 -3.89 12.08
N LYS A 178 -5.59 -3.42 11.77
CA LYS A 178 -5.29 -2.00 11.60
C LYS A 178 -4.12 -1.84 10.66
N TYR A 179 -4.38 -1.24 9.50
CA TYR A 179 -3.31 -0.86 8.60
C TYR A 179 -2.40 0.18 9.25
N GLY A 180 -1.08 -0.02 9.17
CA GLY A 180 -0.16 0.81 9.94
C GLY A 180 1.31 0.61 9.62
N TRP A 181 2.16 0.94 10.59
CA TRP A 181 3.62 0.95 10.44
C TRP A 181 4.30 -0.41 10.60
N GLY A 182 3.53 -1.50 10.73
CA GLY A 182 4.07 -2.86 10.82
C GLY A 182 5.04 -3.23 9.68
N ILE A 183 4.86 -2.67 8.48
CA ILE A 183 5.76 -2.93 7.35
C ILE A 183 7.22 -2.55 7.62
N TYR A 184 7.47 -1.52 8.43
CA TYR A 184 8.85 -1.08 8.71
C TYR A 184 9.56 -2.08 9.61
N TYR A 185 8.82 -2.76 10.48
CA TYR A 185 9.33 -3.89 11.24
C TYR A 185 9.61 -5.11 10.34
N VAL A 186 8.80 -5.34 9.29
CA VAL A 186 9.11 -6.35 8.27
C VAL A 186 10.43 -6.01 7.54
N GLN A 187 10.65 -4.74 7.16
CA GLN A 187 11.92 -4.30 6.59
C GLN A 187 13.10 -4.53 7.55
N LEU A 188 12.93 -4.23 8.84
CA LEU A 188 13.96 -4.46 9.85
C LEU A 188 14.24 -5.94 10.07
N LEU A 189 13.23 -6.82 10.01
CA LEU A 189 13.43 -8.26 10.09
C LEU A 189 14.29 -8.75 8.92
N VAL A 190 13.98 -8.28 7.70
CA VAL A 190 14.76 -8.59 6.51
C VAL A 190 16.17 -8.03 6.59
N GLU A 191 16.35 -6.81 7.08
CA GLU A 191 17.67 -6.20 7.27
C GLU A 191 18.51 -6.99 8.28
N ARG A 192 17.97 -7.29 9.46
CA ARG A 192 18.71 -7.97 10.53
C ARG A 192 18.97 -9.44 10.25
N SER A 193 18.12 -10.09 9.47
CA SER A 193 18.15 -11.55 9.28
C SER A 193 18.58 -11.95 7.85
N GLY A 194 18.51 -11.03 6.89
CA GLY A 194 18.75 -11.32 5.47
C GLY A 194 20.22 -11.29 5.04
N GLY A 195 21.16 -11.12 5.97
CA GLY A 195 22.60 -11.14 5.68
C GLY A 195 23.11 -9.91 4.91
N LYS A 196 22.33 -8.82 4.85
CA LYS A 196 22.72 -7.54 4.24
C LYS A 196 22.68 -6.43 5.30
N PRO A 197 23.58 -5.43 5.23
CA PRO A 197 23.57 -4.31 6.17
C PRO A 197 22.30 -3.46 6.15
N LYS A 198 21.59 -3.41 5.02
CA LYS A 198 20.36 -2.63 4.83
C LYS A 198 19.31 -3.39 4.04
N PHE A 199 18.04 -3.17 4.35
CA PHE A 199 16.91 -3.72 3.58
C PHE A 199 17.02 -3.45 2.06
N VAL A 200 17.41 -2.23 1.67
CA VAL A 200 17.50 -1.83 0.25
C VAL A 200 18.48 -2.71 -0.54
N GLN A 201 19.59 -3.13 0.09
CA GLN A 201 20.58 -4.01 -0.56
C GLN A 201 20.05 -5.43 -0.71
N TYR A 202 19.21 -5.89 0.24
CA TYR A 202 18.53 -7.17 0.11
C TYR A 202 17.54 -7.13 -1.05
N ALA A 203 16.73 -6.08 -1.16
CA ALA A 203 15.78 -5.91 -2.25
C ALA A 203 16.47 -5.85 -3.63
N ASP A 204 17.56 -5.08 -3.75
CA ASP A 204 18.32 -4.97 -5.00
C ASP A 204 18.86 -6.33 -5.47
N GLU A 205 19.37 -7.16 -4.56
CA GLU A 205 19.97 -8.45 -4.91
C GLU A 205 18.95 -9.58 -5.08
N HIS A 206 18.00 -9.69 -4.14
CA HIS A 206 17.13 -10.86 -4.01
C HIS A 206 15.72 -10.66 -4.57
N LEU A 207 15.35 -9.43 -4.93
CA LEU A 207 14.13 -9.15 -5.69
C LEU A 207 14.48 -8.65 -7.09
N PHE A 208 15.12 -7.47 -7.18
CA PHE A 208 15.30 -6.78 -8.45
C PHE A 208 16.32 -7.48 -9.35
N GLY A 209 17.47 -7.87 -8.79
CA GLY A 209 18.50 -8.61 -9.52
C GLY A 209 18.00 -9.94 -10.07
N VAL A 210 17.18 -10.67 -9.30
CA VAL A 210 16.61 -11.96 -9.71
C VAL A 210 15.69 -11.81 -10.92
N LEU A 211 14.91 -10.74 -10.99
CA LEU A 211 13.96 -10.48 -12.07
C LEU A 211 14.51 -9.57 -13.18
N GLY A 212 15.74 -9.07 -13.04
CA GLY A 212 16.32 -8.10 -13.98
C GLY A 212 15.64 -6.74 -13.95
N MET A 213 15.12 -6.33 -12.79
CA MET A 213 14.43 -5.05 -12.61
C MET A 213 15.43 -3.89 -12.44
N THR A 214 16.03 -3.44 -13.54
CA THR A 214 17.15 -2.48 -13.50
C THR A 214 16.74 -1.03 -13.25
N ALA A 215 15.44 -0.71 -13.34
CA ALA A 215 14.88 0.61 -13.09
C ALA A 215 13.92 0.60 -11.87
N SER A 216 14.33 -0.12 -10.82
CA SER A 216 13.63 -0.21 -9.54
C SER A 216 14.58 0.07 -8.38
N THR A 217 14.15 0.89 -7.41
CA THR A 217 14.92 1.16 -6.19
C THR A 217 14.04 1.74 -5.08
N TYR A 218 14.46 1.54 -3.83
CA TYR A 218 13.93 2.23 -2.66
C TYR A 218 14.61 3.58 -2.37
N LEU A 219 15.63 3.94 -3.17
CA LEU A 219 16.41 5.18 -3.01
C LEU A 219 16.46 5.97 -4.34
N PRO A 220 15.30 6.34 -4.91
CA PRO A 220 15.22 6.87 -6.29
C PRO A 220 16.09 8.12 -6.51
N ALA A 221 16.14 9.05 -5.54
CA ALA A 221 16.98 10.25 -5.63
C ALA A 221 18.49 9.97 -5.68
N GLN A 222 18.93 8.75 -5.31
CA GLN A 222 20.33 8.32 -5.36
C GLN A 222 20.66 7.52 -6.63
N VAL A 223 19.68 7.25 -7.49
CA VAL A 223 19.81 6.43 -8.71
C VAL A 223 19.37 7.25 -9.92
N PRO A 224 20.29 8.02 -10.55
CA PRO A 224 19.94 9.02 -11.57
C PRO A 224 19.07 8.48 -12.72
N HIS A 225 19.40 7.30 -13.26
CA HIS A 225 18.65 6.74 -14.40
C HIS A 225 17.21 6.32 -14.03
N VAL A 226 16.93 6.06 -12.75
CA VAL A 226 15.56 5.85 -12.26
C VAL A 226 14.88 7.21 -12.06
N TRP A 227 15.58 8.15 -11.44
CA TRP A 227 15.03 9.47 -11.09
C TRP A 227 14.66 10.30 -12.32
N GLU A 228 15.50 10.31 -13.35
CA GLU A 228 15.30 11.07 -14.60
C GLU A 228 14.10 10.57 -15.40
N ARG A 229 13.71 9.31 -15.22
CA ARG A 229 12.57 8.66 -15.90
C ARG A 229 11.27 8.78 -15.12
N ARG A 230 11.25 9.45 -13.96
CA ARG A 230 10.07 9.47 -13.10
C ARG A 230 8.94 10.28 -13.72
N LEU A 231 7.70 9.83 -13.58
CA LEU A 231 6.57 10.75 -13.62
C LEU A 231 6.67 11.62 -12.38
N GLN A 232 6.86 12.93 -12.57
CA GLN A 232 7.08 13.85 -11.46
C GLN A 232 5.91 13.84 -10.47
N MET A 233 6.23 13.79 -9.18
CA MET A 233 5.21 13.97 -8.14
C MET A 233 4.70 15.40 -8.16
N VAL A 234 3.39 15.58 -8.17
CA VAL A 234 2.75 16.90 -8.09
C VAL A 234 1.71 16.97 -6.99
N GLU A 235 1.54 18.15 -6.40
CA GLU A 235 0.48 18.45 -5.45
C GLU A 235 -0.56 19.37 -6.10
N ARG A 236 -1.85 19.06 -5.92
CA ARG A 236 -2.94 19.98 -6.24
C ARG A 236 -3.13 20.96 -5.09
N THR A 237 -2.86 22.23 -5.36
CA THR A 237 -3.17 23.33 -4.46
C THR A 237 -4.38 24.10 -4.96
N VAL A 238 -5.14 24.70 -4.05
CA VAL A 238 -6.26 25.57 -4.37
C VAL A 238 -5.89 26.99 -3.96
N ASP A 239 -5.90 27.93 -4.91
CA ASP A 239 -5.55 29.33 -4.71
C ASP A 239 -6.81 30.22 -4.63
N GLY A 240 -6.66 31.39 -3.99
CA GLY A 240 -7.67 32.44 -3.89
C GLY A 240 -8.60 32.33 -2.67
N GLU A 241 -9.10 33.47 -2.17
CA GLU A 241 -10.03 33.52 -1.02
C GLU A 241 -11.31 32.70 -1.27
N ASP A 242 -11.73 32.58 -2.55
CA ASP A 242 -12.92 31.83 -2.97
C ASP A 242 -12.65 30.32 -3.20
N LYS A 243 -11.40 29.86 -3.14
CA LYS A 243 -10.98 28.46 -3.35
C LYS A 243 -11.47 27.83 -4.66
N THR A 244 -11.62 28.60 -5.73
CA THR A 244 -12.20 28.14 -7.00
C THR A 244 -11.16 27.76 -8.06
N THR A 245 -9.91 28.21 -7.92
CA THR A 245 -8.86 27.93 -8.91
C THR A 245 -7.85 26.96 -8.33
N SER A 246 -7.69 25.79 -8.96
CA SER A 246 -6.66 24.83 -8.60
C SER A 246 -5.47 24.92 -9.53
N ARG A 247 -4.28 24.58 -9.02
CA ARG A 247 -3.05 24.41 -9.81
C ARG A 247 -2.25 23.24 -9.30
N LEU A 248 -1.35 22.74 -10.15
CA LEU A 248 -0.38 21.72 -9.79
C LEU A 248 0.96 22.39 -9.43
N ILE A 249 1.61 21.90 -8.37
CA ILE A 249 2.98 22.27 -8.00
C ILE A 249 3.85 21.02 -7.94
N ALA A 250 5.14 21.16 -8.25
CA ALA A 250 6.09 20.06 -8.07
C ALA A 250 6.20 19.68 -6.59
N SER A 251 6.25 18.39 -6.31
CA SER A 251 6.32 17.87 -4.93
C SER A 251 7.13 16.57 -4.84
N ASP A 252 8.26 16.52 -5.54
CA ASP A 252 9.15 15.35 -5.58
C ASP A 252 9.70 14.94 -4.21
N GLU A 253 9.75 15.87 -3.25
CA GLU A 253 10.12 15.62 -1.85
C GLU A 253 9.18 14.64 -1.14
N ASN A 254 7.95 14.46 -1.64
CA ASN A 254 7.00 13.47 -1.13
C ASN A 254 7.19 12.07 -1.74
N THR A 255 8.18 11.89 -2.62
CA THR A 255 8.55 10.57 -3.13
C THR A 255 9.12 9.69 -2.02
N ALA A 256 8.43 8.60 -1.70
CA ALA A 256 8.83 7.68 -0.64
C ALA A 256 8.63 6.21 -1.03
N GLY A 257 9.40 5.33 -0.40
CA GLY A 257 9.29 3.89 -0.62
C GLY A 257 9.85 3.46 -1.99
N LEU A 258 9.19 2.47 -2.59
CA LEU A 258 9.65 1.86 -3.83
C LEU A 258 9.28 2.71 -5.06
N THR A 259 10.25 2.99 -5.92
CA THR A 259 10.03 3.54 -7.26
C THR A 259 10.44 2.51 -8.30
N CYS A 260 9.58 2.25 -9.28
CA CYS A 260 9.79 1.24 -10.33
C CYS A 260 9.39 1.76 -11.69
N SER A 261 10.06 1.31 -12.74
CA SER A 261 9.54 1.40 -14.11
C SER A 261 8.31 0.53 -14.30
N ILE A 262 7.44 0.91 -15.24
CA ILE A 262 6.24 0.12 -15.56
C ILE A 262 6.59 -1.28 -16.05
N SER A 263 7.67 -1.45 -16.84
CA SER A 263 8.14 -2.78 -17.25
C SER A 263 8.67 -3.61 -16.08
N ASP A 264 9.31 -2.99 -15.09
CA ASP A 264 9.77 -3.72 -13.90
C ASP A 264 8.62 -4.17 -13.01
N ILE A 265 7.57 -3.34 -12.90
CA ILE A 265 6.33 -3.77 -12.21
C ILE A 265 5.71 -4.96 -12.96
N ALA A 266 5.65 -4.91 -14.30
CA ALA A 266 5.15 -6.02 -15.10
C ALA A 266 5.94 -7.33 -14.88
N ARG A 267 7.27 -7.25 -14.80
CA ARG A 267 8.13 -8.40 -14.47
C ARG A 267 7.82 -8.98 -13.09
N PHE A 268 7.66 -8.12 -12.08
CA PHE A 268 7.37 -8.56 -10.72
C PHE A 268 6.02 -9.26 -10.63
N PHE A 269 4.96 -8.63 -11.13
CA PHE A 269 3.62 -9.23 -11.05
C PHE A 269 3.46 -10.44 -11.96
N GLY A 270 4.12 -10.47 -13.12
CA GLY A 270 4.22 -11.67 -13.95
C GLY A 270 4.88 -12.83 -13.19
N ASP A 271 6.00 -12.59 -12.51
CA ASP A 271 6.66 -13.62 -11.68
C ASP A 271 5.76 -14.13 -10.56
N ILE A 272 5.06 -13.23 -9.85
CA ILE A 272 4.17 -13.58 -8.73
C ILE A 272 2.95 -14.40 -9.18
N MET A 273 2.41 -14.13 -10.37
CA MET A 273 1.29 -14.91 -10.92
C MET A 273 1.75 -16.20 -11.61
N SER A 274 3.05 -16.33 -11.92
CA SER A 274 3.61 -17.49 -12.62
C SER A 274 3.59 -18.74 -11.75
N PRO A 275 3.22 -19.91 -12.31
CA PRO A 275 3.40 -21.19 -11.61
C PRO A 275 4.87 -21.53 -11.34
N GLU A 276 5.80 -20.90 -12.06
CA GLU A 276 7.26 -21.03 -11.88
C GLU A 276 7.89 -19.80 -11.22
N CYS A 277 7.18 -19.20 -10.25
CA CYS A 277 7.63 -18.01 -9.50
C CYS A 277 9.12 -18.11 -9.11
N LYS A 278 9.90 -17.10 -9.48
CA LYS A 278 11.34 -17.02 -9.20
C LYS A 278 11.61 -16.54 -7.80
N LEU A 279 10.77 -15.64 -7.29
CA LEU A 279 10.95 -15.01 -5.99
C LEU A 279 10.53 -15.89 -4.82
N LEU A 280 9.49 -16.72 -4.97
CA LEU A 280 8.99 -17.65 -3.97
C LEU A 280 8.88 -19.05 -4.58
N LYS A 281 9.36 -20.05 -3.86
CA LYS A 281 9.48 -21.44 -4.36
C LYS A 281 8.52 -22.41 -3.69
N ARG A 282 8.06 -22.12 -2.48
CA ARG A 282 7.11 -22.96 -1.74
C ARG A 282 5.70 -22.52 -2.08
N GLN A 283 4.90 -23.47 -2.58
CA GLN A 283 3.52 -23.21 -3.01
C GLN A 283 2.67 -22.57 -1.91
N GLU A 284 2.84 -23.01 -0.66
CA GLU A 284 2.15 -22.45 0.51
C GLU A 284 2.36 -20.94 0.67
N HIS A 285 3.56 -20.41 0.39
CA HIS A 285 3.84 -18.98 0.47
C HIS A 285 3.34 -18.22 -0.75
N CYS A 286 3.39 -18.84 -1.94
CA CYS A 286 2.72 -18.28 -3.12
C CYS A 286 1.20 -18.18 -2.89
N ASP A 287 0.59 -19.17 -2.25
CA ASP A 287 -0.84 -19.20 -1.96
C ASP A 287 -1.25 -18.14 -0.93
N MET A 288 -0.39 -17.80 0.04
CA MET A 288 -0.65 -16.70 0.99
C MET A 288 -0.89 -15.33 0.33
N LEU A 289 -0.43 -15.15 -0.93
CA LEU A 289 -0.66 -13.92 -1.70
C LEU A 289 -2.06 -13.86 -2.34
N PHE A 290 -2.79 -14.97 -2.39
CA PHE A 290 -4.05 -15.10 -3.14
C PHE A 290 -5.18 -15.80 -2.35
N THR A 291 -4.93 -16.22 -1.12
CA THR A 291 -5.90 -16.94 -0.28
C THR A 291 -6.19 -16.16 1.00
N PRO A 292 -7.43 -16.24 1.53
CA PRO A 292 -7.80 -15.52 2.75
C PRO A 292 -6.89 -15.92 3.92
N GLN A 293 -6.35 -14.93 4.61
CA GLN A 293 -5.45 -15.14 5.76
C GLN A 293 -6.08 -14.76 7.10
N LEU A 294 -7.24 -14.10 7.09
CA LEU A 294 -8.03 -13.85 8.29
C LEU A 294 -9.15 -14.89 8.39
N GLU A 295 -9.27 -15.53 9.56
CA GLU A 295 -10.34 -16.49 9.81
C GLU A 295 -11.71 -15.78 9.67
N PRO A 296 -12.62 -16.27 8.81
CA PRO A 296 -13.92 -15.63 8.61
C PRO A 296 -14.71 -15.48 9.91
N GLY A 297 -15.15 -14.26 10.18
CA GLY A 297 -15.90 -13.93 11.40
C GLY A 297 -15.07 -13.78 12.66
N SER A 298 -13.73 -13.95 12.60
CA SER A 298 -12.82 -13.57 13.69
C SER A 298 -12.88 -12.06 13.97
N ARG A 299 -12.34 -11.63 15.12
CA ARG A 299 -12.25 -10.20 15.45
C ARG A 299 -11.45 -9.42 14.41
N ALA A 300 -10.31 -9.95 13.97
CA ALA A 300 -9.51 -9.32 12.92
C ALA A 300 -10.29 -9.16 11.61
N HIS A 301 -11.02 -10.19 11.19
CA HIS A 301 -11.87 -10.11 9.99
C HIS A 301 -13.00 -9.08 10.16
N GLN A 302 -13.64 -9.02 11.33
CA GLN A 302 -14.68 -8.02 11.60
C GLN A 302 -14.10 -6.59 11.60
N SER A 303 -12.93 -6.36 12.21
CA SER A 303 -12.25 -5.06 12.19
C SER A 303 -11.87 -4.61 10.78
N LEU A 304 -11.43 -5.53 9.91
CA LEU A 304 -11.20 -5.23 8.49
C LEU A 304 -12.46 -4.68 7.81
N LEU A 305 -13.62 -5.30 8.08
CA LEU A 305 -14.91 -4.92 7.48
C LEU A 305 -15.49 -3.62 8.04
N GLU A 306 -15.02 -3.16 9.21
CA GLU A 306 -15.44 -1.89 9.82
C GLU A 306 -14.67 -0.69 9.22
N GLU A 307 -13.46 -0.91 8.70
CA GLU A 307 -12.60 0.13 8.12
C GLU A 307 -12.65 0.09 6.59
N ASN A 308 -13.63 0.80 6.01
CA ASN A 308 -13.86 0.79 4.58
C ASN A 308 -12.73 1.35 3.72
N THR A 309 -11.78 2.10 4.28
CA THR A 309 -10.59 2.57 3.56
C THR A 309 -9.70 1.42 3.08
N ASN A 310 -9.82 0.22 3.64
CA ASN A 310 -9.01 -0.94 3.24
C ASN A 310 -9.48 -1.63 1.95
N TYR A 311 -10.64 -1.23 1.41
CA TYR A 311 -11.22 -1.81 0.19
C TYR A 311 -12.03 -0.83 -0.66
N GLY A 312 -12.49 0.26 -0.05
CA GLY A 312 -13.35 1.28 -0.65
C GLY A 312 -12.67 2.06 -1.77
N PHE A 313 -11.34 2.09 -1.82
CA PHE A 313 -10.58 2.71 -2.90
C PHE A 313 -10.89 2.14 -4.30
N LEU A 314 -11.50 0.96 -4.37
CA LEU A 314 -12.01 0.37 -5.60
C LEU A 314 -13.32 1.01 -6.11
N LEU A 315 -13.90 1.95 -5.34
CA LEU A 315 -15.11 2.70 -5.67
C LEU A 315 -14.81 4.17 -5.97
N PRO A 316 -15.60 4.81 -6.85
CA PRO A 316 -15.48 6.22 -7.09
C PRO A 316 -15.83 7.05 -5.84
N LEU A 317 -15.24 8.23 -5.76
CA LEU A 317 -15.53 9.25 -4.76
C LEU A 317 -16.68 10.14 -5.21
N LYS A 318 -17.47 10.58 -4.24
CA LYS A 318 -18.49 11.62 -4.43
C LYS A 318 -17.86 12.98 -4.16
N GLU A 319 -18.16 13.96 -5.01
CA GLU A 319 -17.71 15.33 -4.78
C GLU A 319 -18.22 15.88 -3.44
N SER A 320 -17.39 16.70 -2.78
CA SER A 320 -17.72 17.38 -1.52
C SER A 320 -18.06 16.47 -0.32
N VAL A 321 -17.76 15.18 -0.42
CA VAL A 321 -17.99 14.18 0.63
C VAL A 321 -16.66 13.50 0.95
N SER A 322 -16.40 13.17 2.21
CA SER A 322 -15.18 12.45 2.57
C SER A 322 -15.13 11.09 1.88
N HIS A 323 -13.93 10.54 1.70
CA HIS A 323 -13.76 9.20 1.15
C HIS A 323 -14.42 8.13 2.04
N GLU A 324 -14.30 8.27 3.38
CA GLU A 324 -14.97 7.39 4.35
C GLU A 324 -16.49 7.30 4.14
N VAL A 325 -17.14 8.42 3.82
CA VAL A 325 -18.59 8.46 3.53
C VAL A 325 -18.90 8.04 2.09
N SER A 326 -18.03 8.38 1.13
CA SER A 326 -18.18 7.95 -0.27
C SER A 326 -18.22 6.44 -0.41
N TRP A 327 -17.42 5.74 0.40
CA TRP A 327 -17.23 4.30 0.35
C TRP A 327 -18.00 3.52 1.43
N THR A 328 -18.98 4.14 2.09
CA THR A 328 -19.84 3.39 3.02
C THR A 328 -20.66 2.35 2.26
N LEU A 329 -20.43 1.08 2.58
CA LEU A 329 -21.19 -0.06 2.08
C LEU A 329 -22.03 -0.67 3.20
N SER A 330 -23.29 -0.98 2.91
CA SER A 330 -24.19 -1.67 3.83
C SER A 330 -25.07 -2.65 3.05
N PRO A 331 -25.00 -3.97 3.31
CA PRO A 331 -24.11 -4.62 4.28
C PRO A 331 -22.61 -4.50 3.91
N PRO A 332 -21.67 -4.81 4.83
CA PRO A 332 -20.24 -4.89 4.50
C PRO A 332 -19.96 -5.87 3.36
N PRO A 333 -18.94 -5.60 2.52
CA PRO A 333 -18.63 -6.44 1.38
C PRO A 333 -18.02 -7.78 1.78
N ALA A 334 -18.06 -8.77 0.88
CA ALA A 334 -17.38 -10.05 1.05
C ALA A 334 -15.89 -9.92 0.69
N VAL A 335 -15.05 -9.53 1.64
CA VAL A 335 -13.61 -9.33 1.45
C VAL A 335 -12.80 -9.93 2.60
N ASN A 336 -11.56 -10.33 2.29
CA ASN A 336 -10.59 -10.79 3.28
C ASN A 336 -9.23 -10.10 3.02
N TRP A 337 -8.20 -10.47 3.76
CA TRP A 337 -6.84 -9.96 3.58
C TRP A 337 -5.87 -11.09 3.21
N THR A 338 -4.88 -10.78 2.39
CA THR A 338 -3.77 -11.65 2.00
C THR A 338 -2.45 -11.04 2.44
N VAL A 339 -1.33 -11.73 2.22
CA VAL A 339 -0.02 -11.11 2.41
C VAL A 339 0.27 -9.99 1.39
N ALA A 340 -0.52 -9.87 0.31
CA ALA A 340 -0.33 -8.83 -0.71
C ALA A 340 -1.28 -7.62 -0.58
N GLY A 341 -2.47 -7.81 0.01
CA GLY A 341 -3.51 -6.78 0.07
C GLY A 341 -4.90 -7.38 0.28
N VAL A 342 -5.95 -6.59 0.02
CA VAL A 342 -7.34 -7.04 0.15
C VAL A 342 -7.68 -8.07 -0.92
N LEU A 343 -8.42 -9.11 -0.55
CA LEU A 343 -8.96 -10.15 -1.43
C LEU A 343 -10.47 -9.99 -1.58
N LEU A 344 -10.96 -10.04 -2.82
CA LEU A 344 -12.40 -10.10 -3.11
C LEU A 344 -12.88 -11.55 -3.10
N GLU A 345 -13.81 -11.90 -2.20
CA GLU A 345 -14.26 -13.28 -2.00
C GLU A 345 -15.50 -13.68 -2.83
N ALA A 346 -16.13 -12.71 -3.51
CA ALA A 346 -17.27 -12.91 -4.39
C ALA A 346 -17.15 -12.03 -5.64
N ASP A 347 -17.85 -12.41 -6.71
CA ASP A 347 -18.03 -11.53 -7.85
C ASP A 347 -18.86 -10.32 -7.40
N ASP A 348 -18.41 -9.13 -7.77
CA ASP A 348 -19.02 -7.87 -7.33
C ASP A 348 -19.04 -7.71 -5.79
N SER A 349 -18.06 -8.30 -5.08
CA SER A 349 -17.83 -8.06 -3.63
C SER A 349 -17.86 -6.56 -3.30
N ILE A 350 -17.31 -5.76 -4.21
CA ILE A 350 -17.39 -4.29 -4.18
C ILE A 350 -18.38 -3.87 -5.28
N PRO A 351 -19.64 -3.55 -4.93
CA PRO A 351 -20.70 -3.36 -5.92
C PRO A 351 -20.39 -2.27 -6.95
N GLY A 352 -20.48 -2.60 -8.23
CA GLY A 352 -20.25 -1.68 -9.34
C GLY A 352 -18.78 -1.51 -9.73
N SER A 353 -17.85 -2.18 -9.04
CA SER A 353 -16.43 -2.21 -9.42
C SER A 353 -16.19 -3.04 -10.70
N GLY A 354 -17.01 -4.08 -10.94
CA GLY A 354 -16.81 -5.02 -12.04
C GLY A 354 -15.58 -5.92 -11.89
N ILE A 355 -15.00 -5.98 -10.69
CA ILE A 355 -13.80 -6.77 -10.39
C ILE A 355 -14.22 -8.19 -9.95
N PRO A 356 -13.64 -9.25 -10.55
CA PRO A 356 -14.06 -10.63 -10.27
C PRO A 356 -13.58 -11.14 -8.91
N LYS A 357 -14.23 -12.19 -8.42
CA LYS A 357 -13.78 -13.00 -7.27
C LYS A 357 -12.32 -13.45 -7.44
N GLY A 358 -11.61 -13.56 -6.33
CA GLY A 358 -10.22 -14.03 -6.30
C GLY A 358 -9.21 -12.95 -6.66
N THR A 359 -9.68 -11.73 -6.92
CA THR A 359 -8.81 -10.59 -7.19
C THR A 359 -8.24 -10.05 -5.90
N VAL A 360 -6.93 -9.86 -5.88
CA VAL A 360 -6.19 -9.20 -4.81
C VAL A 360 -5.83 -7.80 -5.27
N SER A 361 -5.95 -6.83 -4.37
CA SER A 361 -5.70 -5.44 -4.70
C SER A 361 -5.04 -4.70 -3.55
N PHE A 362 -4.30 -3.67 -3.90
CA PHE A 362 -3.85 -2.68 -2.94
C PHE A 362 -3.65 -1.35 -3.63
N GLU A 363 -3.42 -0.33 -2.81
CA GLU A 363 -3.23 1.03 -3.28
C GLU A 363 -2.07 1.73 -2.57
N GLY A 364 -1.73 2.90 -3.08
CA GLY A 364 -0.86 3.82 -2.37
C GLY A 364 -1.03 5.24 -2.84
N LEU A 365 -0.56 6.15 -1.98
CA LEU A 365 -0.10 7.45 -2.42
C LEU A 365 0.84 7.23 -3.63
N PRO A 366 0.87 8.13 -4.60
CA PRO A 366 -0.02 9.26 -4.85
C PRO A 366 -1.16 8.91 -5.85
N ASN A 367 -2.13 8.09 -5.46
CA ASN A 367 -3.19 7.54 -6.32
C ASN A 367 -2.68 6.49 -7.33
N VAL A 368 -1.98 5.48 -6.80
CA VAL A 368 -1.65 4.25 -7.52
C VAL A 368 -2.54 3.13 -7.01
N ILE A 369 -3.28 2.48 -7.91
CA ILE A 369 -4.06 1.28 -7.58
C ILE A 369 -3.61 0.17 -8.53
N TRP A 370 -3.46 -1.04 -7.98
CA TRP A 370 -3.31 -2.25 -8.78
C TRP A 370 -4.29 -3.33 -8.36
N THR A 371 -4.66 -4.18 -9.30
CA THR A 371 -5.45 -5.40 -9.06
C THR A 371 -4.76 -6.56 -9.76
N MET A 372 -4.76 -7.75 -9.14
CA MET A 372 -4.23 -8.97 -9.75
C MET A 372 -5.13 -10.16 -9.43
N ASN A 373 -5.31 -11.05 -10.41
CA ASN A 373 -6.08 -12.26 -10.24
C ASN A 373 -5.32 -13.43 -10.87
N ARG A 374 -4.87 -14.36 -10.02
CA ARG A 374 -4.05 -15.51 -10.44
C ARG A 374 -4.84 -16.47 -11.33
N GLU A 375 -6.12 -16.72 -11.04
CA GLU A 375 -6.95 -17.65 -11.82
C GLU A 375 -7.24 -17.10 -13.22
N LYS A 376 -7.46 -15.79 -13.34
CA LYS A 376 -7.63 -15.11 -14.63
C LYS A 376 -6.32 -14.87 -15.36
N GLY A 377 -5.18 -14.93 -14.66
CA GLY A 377 -3.87 -14.58 -15.18
C GLY A 377 -3.84 -13.12 -15.66
N ARG A 378 -4.36 -12.20 -14.86
CA ARG A 378 -4.45 -10.76 -15.19
C ARG A 378 -3.99 -9.90 -14.04
N MET A 379 -3.21 -8.87 -14.37
CA MET A 379 -2.91 -7.77 -13.45
C MET A 379 -3.12 -6.44 -14.17
N MET A 380 -3.65 -5.46 -13.44
CA MET A 380 -3.92 -4.12 -13.91
C MET A 380 -3.31 -3.11 -12.95
N LEU A 381 -2.78 -2.01 -13.47
CA LEU A 381 -2.30 -0.89 -12.67
C LEU A 381 -2.62 0.43 -13.36
N PHE A 382 -2.96 1.42 -12.55
CA PHE A 382 -3.02 2.82 -12.96
C PHE A 382 -2.30 3.68 -11.91
N GLY A 383 -1.49 4.64 -12.36
CA GLY A 383 -0.81 5.59 -11.48
C GLY A 383 -0.64 6.98 -12.11
N ASN A 384 -0.88 8.04 -11.33
CA ASN A 384 -0.88 9.43 -11.82
C ASN A 384 0.02 10.43 -11.04
N GLN A 385 0.70 9.99 -9.98
CA GLN A 385 1.65 10.82 -9.23
C GLN A 385 1.11 12.14 -8.65
N LEU A 386 -0.20 12.20 -8.36
CA LEU A 386 -0.87 13.36 -7.78
C LEU A 386 -1.14 13.20 -6.27
N ILE A 387 -0.79 14.21 -5.48
CA ILE A 387 -1.25 14.37 -4.09
C ILE A 387 -2.19 15.58 -3.96
N PRO A 388 -3.12 15.63 -2.98
CA PRO A 388 -3.37 14.60 -1.97
C PRO A 388 -3.90 13.28 -2.58
N VAL A 389 -3.71 12.18 -1.85
CA VAL A 389 -4.40 10.92 -2.18
C VAL A 389 -5.91 11.13 -2.13
N TYR A 390 -6.64 10.41 -2.97
CA TYR A 390 -8.09 10.53 -3.11
C TYR A 390 -8.54 11.89 -3.66
N ASP A 391 -7.69 12.54 -4.46
CA ASP A 391 -8.15 13.61 -5.35
C ASP A 391 -9.29 13.09 -6.22
N VAL A 392 -10.46 13.72 -6.17
CA VAL A 392 -11.71 13.16 -6.73
C VAL A 392 -11.58 12.89 -8.23
N GLN A 393 -10.99 13.80 -8.99
CA GLN A 393 -10.81 13.63 -10.43
C GLN A 393 -9.86 12.47 -10.72
N ALA A 394 -8.69 12.47 -10.07
CA ALA A 394 -7.66 11.47 -10.28
C ALA A 394 -8.11 10.07 -9.85
N HIS A 395 -8.72 9.94 -8.67
CA HIS A 395 -9.24 8.68 -8.13
C HIS A 395 -10.38 8.11 -8.99
N ASN A 396 -11.28 8.97 -9.45
CA ASN A 396 -12.40 8.53 -10.29
C ASN A 396 -11.94 8.07 -11.68
N LEU A 397 -10.84 8.60 -12.22
CA LEU A 397 -10.20 8.04 -13.41
C LEU A 397 -9.61 6.65 -13.16
N VAL A 398 -8.96 6.45 -12.01
CA VAL A 398 -8.35 5.16 -11.64
C VAL A 398 -9.43 4.07 -11.55
N THR A 399 -10.53 4.35 -10.84
CA THR A 399 -11.64 3.38 -10.66
C THR A 399 -12.39 3.10 -11.97
N ARG A 400 -12.56 4.10 -12.85
CA ARG A 400 -13.08 3.90 -14.21
C ARG A 400 -12.17 2.98 -15.03
N PHE A 401 -10.85 3.22 -15.01
CA PHE A 401 -9.88 2.34 -15.66
C PHE A 401 -10.03 0.90 -15.18
N MET A 402 -10.03 0.67 -13.86
CA MET A 402 -10.11 -0.68 -13.28
C MET A 402 -11.36 -1.42 -13.78
N ARG A 403 -12.52 -0.79 -13.70
CA ARG A 403 -13.78 -1.39 -14.18
C ARG A 403 -13.74 -1.72 -15.67
N ASP A 404 -13.31 -0.76 -16.49
CA ASP A 404 -13.33 -0.92 -17.94
C ASP A 404 -12.26 -1.93 -18.41
N ALA A 405 -11.12 -2.00 -17.72
CA ALA A 405 -10.07 -2.97 -17.98
C ALA A 405 -10.50 -4.39 -17.58
N TRP A 406 -11.12 -4.60 -16.40
CA TRP A 406 -11.70 -5.92 -16.05
C TRP A 406 -12.79 -6.36 -16.99
N LYS A 407 -13.65 -5.45 -17.45
CA LYS A 407 -14.66 -5.74 -18.47
C LYS A 407 -14.05 -6.15 -19.82
N THR A 408 -12.91 -5.57 -20.19
CA THR A 408 -12.30 -5.76 -21.52
C THR A 408 -11.34 -6.95 -21.54
N PHE A 409 -10.57 -7.17 -20.48
CA PHE A 409 -9.44 -8.10 -20.42
C PHE A 409 -9.58 -9.24 -19.39
N GLY A 410 -10.60 -9.20 -18.53
CA GLY A 410 -10.80 -10.09 -17.36
C GLY A 410 -11.46 -11.45 -17.61
#